data_AF-A0A261BYD6-F1
#
_entry.id   AF-A0A261BYD6-F1
#
_cell.length_a   1.000
_cell.length_b   1.000
_cell.length_c   1.000
_cell.angle_alpha   90.00
_cell.angle_beta   90.00
_cell.angle_gamma   90.00
#
_symmetry.space_group_name_H-M   'P 1'
#
loop_
_entity.id
_entity.type
_entity.pdbx_description
1 polymer ?
#
loop_
_entity_poly.entity_id
_entity_poly.type
_entity_poly.pdbx_seq_one_letter_code
_entity_poly.pdbx_strand_id
1 'polypeptide(L)'
;MSSIPRSSLKKHSGIHDDRRVSFASPLSSDKRVAPLSKKRFPITKSSKLSHASVKKSKQSEDLDDITSLVNQQSEVLEEICEIENKFTKHSALTRDMTIELTNFIEIIANLSSDSTKVETRLEEQFMKLGSVESSIKDLAAQAKSRMTARSHYSTGLLELQQLFGSVNCKQIETMDETLVDYDAILAMVDQLEGFVCEF
;
A
#
# COMPACT_ATOMS: atom_id res chain seq x y z
N MET A 1 38.62 -34.12 -47.76
CA MET A 1 39.41 -32.88 -47.96
C MET A 1 38.74 -31.80 -47.11
N SER A 2 39.29 -31.46 -45.94
CA SER A 2 40.08 -30.23 -45.66
C SER A 2 39.33 -28.96 -46.10
N SER A 3 39.01 -27.96 -45.28
CA SER A 3 39.89 -27.29 -44.29
C SER A 3 39.10 -26.38 -43.32
N ILE A 4 39.50 -26.36 -42.04
CA ILE A 4 39.20 -25.30 -41.07
C ILE A 4 40.15 -24.10 -41.32
N PRO A 5 39.72 -22.84 -41.09
CA PRO A 5 40.37 -22.03 -40.03
C PRO A 5 39.33 -21.32 -39.13
N ARG A 6 39.40 -21.51 -37.81
CA ARG A 6 40.02 -20.63 -36.79
C ARG A 6 39.22 -19.36 -36.44
N SER A 7 38.53 -19.45 -35.30
CA SER A 7 38.64 -18.55 -34.13
C SER A 7 38.88 -17.04 -34.37
N SER A 8 37.95 -16.22 -33.90
CA SER A 8 38.30 -15.05 -33.09
C SER A 8 37.33 -14.88 -31.91
N LEU A 9 37.86 -15.25 -30.75
CA LEU A 9 37.44 -14.87 -29.40
C LEU A 9 37.00 -13.39 -29.34
N LYS A 10 35.75 -13.12 -28.97
CA LYS A 10 35.39 -11.87 -28.30
C LYS A 10 35.03 -12.21 -26.85
N LYS A 11 35.99 -11.93 -25.97
CA LYS A 11 35.81 -11.98 -24.52
C LYS A 11 35.09 -10.72 -24.04
N HIS A 12 34.36 -10.92 -22.95
CA HIS A 12 33.77 -9.97 -22.00
C HIS A 12 32.34 -9.52 -22.33
N SER A 13 31.37 -9.57 -21.41
CA SER A 13 31.40 -9.88 -19.97
C SER A 13 30.02 -10.36 -19.52
N GLY A 14 29.98 -11.42 -18.70
CA GLY A 14 28.90 -11.76 -17.77
C GLY A 14 27.48 -11.85 -18.31
N ILE A 15 27.08 -13.04 -18.76
CA ILE A 15 25.67 -13.42 -18.84
C ILE A 15 25.12 -13.37 -17.41
N HIS A 16 24.18 -12.47 -17.19
CA HIS A 16 23.33 -12.44 -16.01
C HIS A 16 22.57 -13.78 -15.97
N ASP A 17 22.87 -14.60 -14.97
CA ASP A 17 22.15 -15.85 -14.72
C ASP A 17 20.79 -15.50 -14.10
N ASP A 18 19.72 -15.57 -14.90
CA ASP A 18 18.32 -15.26 -14.54
C ASP A 18 17.69 -16.23 -13.51
N ARG A 19 18.52 -16.99 -12.78
CA ARG A 19 18.10 -17.87 -11.67
C ARG A 19 18.63 -17.46 -10.30
N ARG A 20 19.29 -16.31 -10.16
CA ARG A 20 19.75 -15.82 -8.85
C ARG A 20 18.68 -14.97 -8.19
N VAL A 21 17.87 -15.59 -7.34
CA VAL A 21 17.01 -14.90 -6.37
C VAL A 21 17.92 -14.27 -5.31
N SER A 22 18.14 -12.95 -5.40
CA SER A 22 18.91 -12.22 -4.39
C SER A 22 18.07 -12.06 -3.12
N PHE A 23 18.37 -12.86 -2.10
CA PHE A 23 17.87 -12.61 -0.75
C PHE A 23 18.63 -11.40 -0.17
N ALA A 24 17.91 -10.30 0.06
CA ALA A 24 18.46 -9.18 0.81
C ALA A 24 18.82 -9.64 2.23
N SER A 25 20.06 -9.41 2.65
CA SER A 25 20.47 -9.62 4.05
C SER A 25 19.79 -8.59 4.95
N PRO A 26 19.26 -8.97 6.13
CA PRO A 26 18.70 -8.00 7.05
C PRO A 26 19.83 -7.09 7.57
N LEU A 27 19.57 -5.78 7.54
CA LEU A 27 20.46 -4.77 8.09
C LEU A 27 20.57 -4.98 9.61
N SER A 28 21.69 -5.56 10.04
CA SER A 28 22.13 -5.51 11.43
C SER A 28 22.81 -4.17 11.69
N SER A 29 22.26 -3.37 12.61
CA SER A 29 23.02 -2.32 13.30
C SER A 29 22.80 -2.40 14.81
N ASP A 30 23.63 -3.24 15.43
CA ASP A 30 24.48 -2.92 16.57
C ASP A 30 23.93 -1.97 17.65
N LYS A 31 23.61 -2.52 18.85
CA LYS A 31 24.14 -2.02 20.13
C LYS A 31 24.25 -3.13 21.19
N ARG A 32 25.51 -3.49 21.49
CA ARG A 32 26.10 -3.94 22.77
C ARG A 32 25.51 -5.21 23.44
N VAL A 33 26.19 -6.33 23.23
CA VAL A 33 26.14 -7.48 24.16
C VAL A 33 27.46 -7.50 24.95
N ALA A 34 27.35 -7.31 26.27
CA ALA A 34 28.45 -7.50 27.21
C ALA A 34 28.97 -8.95 27.14
N PRO A 35 30.26 -9.21 27.38
CA PRO A 35 30.77 -10.59 27.35
C PRO A 35 30.19 -11.36 28.56
N LEU A 36 29.26 -12.27 28.29
CA LEU A 36 28.80 -13.28 29.23
C LEU A 36 30.00 -14.11 29.70
N SER A 37 30.17 -14.18 31.02
CA SER A 37 31.26 -14.90 31.68
C SER A 37 31.23 -16.39 31.32
N LYS A 38 32.37 -16.92 30.89
CA LYS A 38 32.59 -18.36 30.76
C LYS A 38 32.29 -19.02 32.12
N LYS A 39 31.18 -19.75 32.23
CA LYS A 39 30.96 -20.69 33.34
C LYS A 39 32.05 -21.76 33.25
N ARG A 40 33.07 -21.59 34.09
CA ARG A 40 34.08 -22.60 34.37
C ARG A 40 33.40 -23.68 35.21
N PHE A 41 33.19 -24.86 34.64
CA PHE A 41 32.79 -26.03 35.42
C PHE A 41 33.85 -26.28 36.49
N PRO A 42 33.47 -26.47 37.78
CA PRO A 42 34.44 -26.78 38.82
C PRO A 42 34.88 -28.23 38.64
N ILE A 43 36.10 -28.43 38.12
CA ILE A 43 36.81 -29.69 38.30
C ILE A 43 37.13 -29.79 39.80
N THR A 44 36.41 -30.67 40.47
CA THR A 44 36.66 -31.12 41.84
C THR A 44 38.05 -31.74 41.92
N LYS A 45 39.05 -30.96 42.35
CA LYS A 45 40.31 -31.51 42.84
C LYS A 45 40.14 -31.84 44.32
N SER A 46 39.98 -33.13 44.63
CA SER A 46 40.05 -33.64 45.98
C SER A 46 41.48 -33.56 46.53
N SER A 47 41.54 -33.03 47.75
CA SER A 47 42.48 -33.21 48.87
C SER A 47 43.95 -33.59 48.63
N LYS A 48 44.82 -32.74 49.19
CA LYS A 48 46.21 -32.98 49.61
C LYS A 48 46.40 -34.30 50.35
N LEU A 49 47.53 -34.98 50.11
CA LEU A 49 48.30 -35.64 51.18
C LEU A 49 49.81 -35.60 50.87
N SER A 50 50.58 -35.29 51.90
CA SER A 50 52.04 -35.12 51.94
C SER A 50 52.80 -36.45 52.12
N HIS A 51 53.98 -36.55 51.49
CA HIS A 51 55.17 -37.37 51.78
C HIS A 51 55.03 -38.87 52.16
N ALA A 52 55.67 -39.76 51.39
CA ALA A 52 56.81 -40.61 51.82
C ALA A 52 57.17 -41.72 50.80
N SER A 53 58.41 -42.21 50.93
CA SER A 53 59.20 -43.11 50.07
C SER A 53 58.62 -44.50 49.72
N VAL A 54 58.83 -44.89 48.46
CA VAL A 54 59.11 -46.23 47.85
C VAL A 54 58.45 -47.47 48.47
N LYS A 55 57.61 -48.15 47.66
CA LYS A 55 57.65 -49.62 47.44
C LYS A 55 56.92 -49.98 46.14
N LYS A 56 57.57 -50.82 45.32
CA LYS A 56 57.03 -51.41 44.09
C LYS A 56 55.62 -51.97 44.34
N SER A 57 54.64 -51.48 43.62
CA SER A 57 53.32 -52.10 43.50
C SER A 57 52.96 -52.15 42.02
N LYS A 58 52.56 -53.35 41.60
CA LYS A 58 52.08 -53.78 40.28
C LYS A 58 51.59 -52.64 39.37
N GLN A 59 52.07 -52.63 38.13
CA GLN A 59 51.21 -52.33 36.99
C GLN A 59 50.06 -53.36 37.02
N SER A 60 48.98 -53.08 37.74
CA SER A 60 47.70 -53.70 37.43
C SER A 60 47.01 -52.73 36.51
N GLU A 61 47.04 -53.07 35.23
CA GLU A 61 45.93 -52.92 34.30
C GLU A 61 45.13 -51.60 34.44
N ASP A 62 45.58 -50.56 33.73
CA ASP A 62 44.67 -49.60 33.06
C ASP A 62 43.90 -50.32 31.92
N LEU A 63 43.33 -51.50 32.22
CA LEU A 63 42.16 -51.99 31.52
C LEU A 63 41.01 -51.30 32.24
N ASP A 64 40.65 -50.10 31.76
CA ASP A 64 39.33 -49.55 32.04
C ASP A 64 38.34 -50.71 31.98
N ASP A 65 37.68 -51.01 33.11
CA ASP A 65 36.80 -52.16 33.25
C ASP A 65 35.83 -52.16 32.07
N ILE A 66 35.94 -53.16 31.20
CA ILE A 66 35.16 -53.25 29.94
C ILE A 66 33.67 -53.10 30.25
N THR A 67 33.24 -53.56 31.42
CA THR A 67 31.88 -53.41 31.95
C THR A 67 31.50 -51.94 32.16
N SER A 68 32.39 -51.12 32.73
CA SER A 68 32.19 -49.68 32.91
C SER A 68 32.09 -48.96 31.56
N LEU A 69 32.95 -49.32 30.60
CA LEU A 69 32.91 -48.74 29.25
C LEU A 69 31.59 -49.06 28.53
N VAL A 70 31.12 -50.31 28.62
CA VAL A 70 29.85 -50.73 28.02
C VAL A 70 28.67 -49.98 28.64
N ASN A 71 28.66 -49.80 29.96
CA ASN A 71 27.61 -49.03 30.63
C ASN A 71 27.61 -47.56 30.17
N GLN A 72 28.79 -46.94 30.05
CA GLN A 72 28.91 -45.57 29.57
C GLN A 72 28.49 -45.41 28.10
N GLN A 73 28.81 -46.39 27.25
CA GLN A 73 28.32 -46.42 25.86
C GLN A 73 26.80 -46.58 25.79
N SER A 74 26.20 -47.36 26.69
CA SER A 74 24.75 -47.52 26.77
C SER A 74 24.05 -46.21 27.15
N GLU A 75 24.56 -45.47 28.13
CA GLU A 75 24.03 -44.16 28.52
C GLU A 75 24.09 -43.15 27.36
N VAL A 76 25.22 -43.10 26.66
CA VAL A 76 25.38 -42.24 25.47
C VAL A 76 24.40 -42.62 24.35
N LEU A 77 24.14 -43.91 24.13
CA LEU A 77 23.15 -44.35 23.13
C LEU A 77 21.72 -43.96 23.50
N GLU A 78 21.38 -44.00 24.79
CA GLU A 78 20.08 -43.53 25.29
C GLU A 78 19.94 -42.01 25.09
N GLU A 79 20.97 -41.23 25.40
CA GLU A 79 21.00 -39.79 25.14
C GLU A 79 20.85 -39.46 23.65
N ILE A 80 21.53 -40.21 22.76
CA ILE A 80 21.39 -40.05 21.31
C ILE A 80 19.94 -40.31 20.88
N CYS A 81 19.31 -41.39 21.35
CA CYS A 81 17.93 -41.71 21.03
C CYS A 81 16.96 -40.60 21.51
N GLU A 82 17.20 -40.03 22.69
CA GLU A 82 16.41 -38.88 23.16
C GLU A 82 16.57 -37.65 22.28
N ILE A 83 17.80 -37.36 21.85
CA ILE A 83 18.09 -36.23 20.97
C ILE A 83 17.41 -36.42 19.61
N GLU A 84 17.47 -37.61 19.02
CA GLU A 84 16.79 -37.93 17.76
C GLU A 84 15.27 -37.77 17.87
N ASN A 85 14.68 -38.20 19.00
CA ASN A 85 13.27 -38.00 19.28
C ASN A 85 12.90 -36.51 19.41
N LYS A 86 13.72 -35.72 20.10
CA LYS A 86 13.54 -34.26 20.20
C LYS A 86 13.67 -33.60 18.82
N PHE A 87 14.67 -34.00 18.04
CA PHE A 87 14.88 -33.49 16.69
C PHE A 87 13.68 -33.77 15.78
N THR A 88 13.13 -34.99 15.84
CA THR A 88 11.93 -35.36 15.06
C THR A 88 10.73 -34.49 15.42
N LYS A 89 10.50 -34.23 16.72
CA LYS A 89 9.42 -33.33 17.18
C LYS A 89 9.64 -31.89 16.70
N HIS A 90 10.86 -31.38 16.81
CA HIS A 90 11.20 -30.04 16.33
C HIS A 90 11.08 -29.92 14.80
N SER A 91 11.43 -30.97 14.06
CA SER A 91 11.28 -31.02 12.61
C SER A 91 9.81 -30.94 12.21
N ALA A 92 8.94 -31.72 12.86
CA ALA A 92 7.49 -31.67 12.65
C ALA A 92 6.92 -30.27 12.94
N LEU A 93 7.26 -29.69 14.10
CA LEU A 93 6.85 -28.34 14.47
C LEU A 93 7.31 -27.29 13.44
N THR A 94 8.56 -27.39 12.99
CA THR A 94 9.12 -26.46 11.98
C THR A 94 8.35 -26.56 10.66
N ARG A 95 7.98 -27.77 10.25
CA ARG A 95 7.17 -28.00 9.05
C ARG A 95 5.80 -27.35 9.17
N ASP A 96 5.13 -27.53 10.30
CA ASP A 96 3.80 -26.97 10.53
C ASP A 96 3.84 -25.44 10.59
N MET A 97 4.83 -24.85 11.28
CA MET A 97 5.06 -23.39 11.26
C MET A 97 5.34 -22.85 9.85
N THR A 98 6.06 -23.61 9.02
CA THR A 98 6.35 -23.20 7.64
C THR A 98 5.07 -23.15 6.80
N ILE A 99 4.15 -24.10 7.01
CA ILE A 99 2.83 -24.12 6.35
C ILE A 99 2.00 -22.92 6.81
N GLU A 100 1.93 -22.66 8.12
CA GLU A 100 1.20 -21.50 8.67
C GLU A 100 1.73 -20.17 8.13
N LEU A 101 3.06 -20.00 8.08
CA LEU A 101 3.68 -18.81 7.51
C LEU A 101 3.35 -18.63 6.02
N THR A 102 3.33 -19.73 5.25
CA THR A 102 2.98 -19.69 3.83
C THR A 102 1.52 -19.25 3.64
N ASN A 103 0.59 -19.83 4.40
CA ASN A 103 -0.82 -19.46 4.38
C ASN A 103 -1.02 -18.00 4.80
N PHE A 104 -0.29 -17.54 5.81
CA PHE A 104 -0.36 -16.16 6.27
C PHE A 104 0.12 -15.16 5.21
N ILE A 105 1.21 -15.49 4.50
CA ILE A 105 1.71 -14.68 3.38
C ILE A 105 0.67 -14.61 2.25
N GLU A 106 0.02 -15.73 1.93
CA GLU A 106 -1.04 -15.77 0.91
C GLU A 106 -2.24 -14.88 1.30
N ILE A 107 -2.67 -14.93 2.57
CA ILE A 107 -3.73 -14.06 3.08
C ILE A 107 -3.35 -12.58 2.96
N ILE A 108 -2.12 -12.21 3.31
CA ILE A 108 -1.63 -10.83 3.16
C ILE A 108 -1.63 -10.41 1.69
N ALA A 109 -1.17 -11.27 0.78
CA ALA A 109 -1.15 -10.97 -0.65
C ALA A 109 -2.57 -10.73 -1.20
N ASN A 110 -3.53 -11.56 -0.80
CA ASN A 110 -4.93 -11.42 -1.18
C ASN A 110 -5.54 -10.12 -0.63
N LEU A 111 -5.31 -9.81 0.65
CA LEU A 111 -5.76 -8.55 1.26
C LEU A 111 -5.15 -7.32 0.58
N SER A 112 -3.86 -7.39 0.23
CA SER A 112 -3.19 -6.31 -0.50
C SER A 112 -3.81 -6.11 -1.89
N SER A 113 -4.08 -7.20 -2.62
CA SER A 113 -4.77 -7.12 -3.91
C SER A 113 -6.15 -6.48 -3.78
N ASP A 114 -6.95 -6.90 -2.80
CA ASP A 114 -8.28 -6.33 -2.60
C ASP A 114 -8.25 -4.87 -2.18
N SER A 115 -7.26 -4.46 -1.38
CA SER A 115 -7.02 -3.04 -1.03
C SER A 115 -6.80 -2.19 -2.28
N THR A 116 -5.98 -2.64 -3.23
CA THR A 116 -5.75 -1.89 -4.48
C THR A 116 -7.01 -1.76 -5.35
N LYS A 117 -7.88 -2.79 -5.36
CA LYS A 117 -9.18 -2.73 -6.05
C LYS A 117 -10.12 -1.72 -5.40
N VAL A 118 -10.09 -1.58 -4.07
CA VAL A 118 -10.90 -0.59 -3.35
C VAL A 118 -10.39 0.82 -3.66
N GLU A 119 -9.08 1.04 -3.62
CA GLU A 119 -8.46 2.33 -3.91
C GLU A 119 -8.76 2.82 -5.33
N THR A 120 -8.61 1.95 -6.33
CA THR A 120 -8.94 2.28 -7.73
C THR A 120 -10.42 2.62 -7.91
N ARG A 121 -11.33 1.87 -7.27
CA ARG A 121 -12.77 2.19 -7.28
C ARG A 121 -13.07 3.52 -6.60
N LEU A 122 -12.38 3.85 -5.52
CA LEU A 122 -12.57 5.11 -4.81
C LEU A 122 -12.16 6.30 -5.69
N GLU A 123 -11.03 6.19 -6.38
CA GLU A 123 -10.55 7.21 -7.33
C GLU A 123 -11.56 7.42 -8.48
N GLU A 124 -12.08 6.34 -9.07
CA GLU A 124 -13.11 6.43 -10.10
C GLU A 124 -14.39 7.15 -9.62
N GLN A 125 -14.82 6.88 -8.38
CA GLN A 125 -15.99 7.54 -7.80
C GLN A 125 -15.72 9.02 -7.53
N PHE A 126 -14.51 9.36 -7.08
CA PHE A 126 -14.12 10.74 -6.86
C PHE A 126 -14.14 11.55 -8.16
N MET A 127 -13.62 11.00 -9.26
CA MET A 127 -13.65 11.64 -10.57
C MET A 127 -15.09 11.83 -11.09
N LYS A 128 -15.96 10.83 -10.90
CA LYS A 128 -17.39 10.94 -11.24
C LYS A 128 -18.08 12.02 -10.41
N LEU A 129 -17.80 12.09 -9.11
CA LEU A 129 -18.35 13.12 -8.23
C LEU A 129 -17.94 14.51 -8.70
N GLY A 130 -16.64 14.73 -9.00
CA GLY A 130 -16.17 16.02 -9.52
C GLY A 130 -16.86 16.43 -10.83
N SER A 131 -17.10 15.47 -11.74
CA SER A 131 -17.84 15.73 -12.98
C SER A 131 -19.30 16.13 -12.71
N VAL A 132 -19.97 15.46 -11.77
CA VAL A 132 -21.36 15.77 -11.39
C VAL A 132 -21.42 17.13 -10.70
N GLU A 133 -20.49 17.43 -9.80
CA GLU A 133 -20.41 18.75 -9.14
C GLU A 133 -20.21 19.88 -10.14
N SER A 134 -19.37 19.70 -11.16
CA SER A 134 -19.21 20.68 -12.24
C SER A 134 -20.52 20.88 -13.00
N SER A 135 -21.17 19.78 -13.38
CA SER A 135 -22.44 19.83 -14.12
C SER A 135 -23.54 20.55 -13.33
N ILE A 136 -23.61 20.33 -12.01
CA ILE A 136 -24.55 21.03 -11.12
C ILE A 136 -24.24 22.52 -11.06
N LYS A 137 -22.96 22.92 -10.99
CA LYS A 137 -22.56 24.34 -11.01
C LYS A 137 -22.98 25.03 -12.30
N ASP A 138 -22.75 24.38 -13.44
CA ASP A 138 -23.13 24.92 -14.75
C ASP A 138 -24.66 25.06 -14.85
N LEU A 139 -25.41 24.06 -14.41
CA LEU A 139 -26.88 24.11 -14.38
C LEU A 139 -27.40 25.21 -13.45
N ALA A 140 -26.78 25.40 -12.28
CA ALA A 140 -27.14 26.46 -11.35
C ALA A 140 -26.85 27.85 -11.94
N ALA A 141 -25.73 28.02 -12.65
CA ALA A 141 -25.40 29.25 -13.35
C ALA A 141 -26.43 29.55 -14.47
N GLN A 142 -26.79 28.54 -15.25
CA GLN A 142 -27.80 28.65 -16.30
C GLN A 142 -29.19 28.99 -15.71
N ALA A 143 -29.59 28.33 -14.63
CA ALA A 143 -30.85 28.62 -13.94
C ALA A 143 -30.89 30.05 -13.42
N LYS A 144 -29.78 30.54 -12.85
CA LYS A 144 -29.66 31.93 -12.39
C LYS A 144 -29.79 32.92 -13.54
N SER A 145 -29.11 32.67 -14.67
CA SER A 145 -29.23 33.50 -15.87
C SER A 145 -30.67 33.56 -16.37
N ARG A 146 -31.35 32.41 -16.51
CA ARG A 146 -32.78 32.34 -16.89
C ARG A 146 -33.70 33.09 -15.92
N MET A 147 -33.43 33.02 -14.61
CA MET A 147 -34.20 33.77 -13.62
C MET A 147 -34.02 35.29 -13.78
N THR A 148 -32.79 35.75 -14.04
CA THR A 148 -32.50 37.16 -14.29
C THR A 148 -33.16 37.64 -15.58
N ALA A 149 -33.04 36.89 -16.68
CA ALA A 149 -33.71 37.16 -17.95
C ALA A 149 -35.23 37.26 -17.77
N ARG A 150 -35.83 36.31 -17.04
CA ARG A 150 -37.26 36.32 -16.71
C ARG A 150 -37.68 37.56 -15.93
N SER A 151 -36.87 37.98 -14.97
CA SER A 151 -37.14 39.20 -14.19
C SER A 151 -37.12 40.42 -15.10
N HIS A 152 -36.09 40.59 -15.92
CA HIS A 152 -35.99 41.72 -16.86
C HIS A 152 -37.13 41.74 -17.87
N TYR A 153 -37.45 40.57 -18.45
CA TYR A 153 -38.58 40.44 -19.36
C TYR A 153 -39.91 40.81 -18.71
N SER A 154 -40.16 40.34 -17.48
CA SER A 154 -41.39 40.66 -16.75
C SER A 154 -41.49 42.15 -16.40
N THR A 155 -40.39 42.79 -16.02
CA THR A 155 -40.35 44.23 -15.73
C THR A 155 -40.59 45.04 -17.01
N GLY A 156 -39.86 44.74 -18.10
CA GLY A 156 -40.03 45.45 -19.36
C GLY A 156 -41.43 45.25 -19.96
N LEU A 157 -42.05 44.07 -19.80
CA LEU A 157 -43.43 43.84 -20.23
C LEU A 157 -44.42 44.75 -19.48
N LEU A 158 -44.20 44.97 -18.18
CA LEU A 158 -45.04 45.84 -17.36
C LEU A 158 -44.86 47.31 -17.75
N GLU A 159 -43.63 47.74 -18.01
CA GLU A 159 -43.32 49.09 -18.53
C GLU A 159 -43.95 49.32 -19.91
N LEU A 160 -43.86 48.33 -20.81
CA LEU A 160 -44.46 48.37 -22.13
C LEU A 160 -45.99 48.45 -22.03
N GLN A 161 -46.60 47.68 -21.13
CA GLN A 161 -48.03 47.75 -20.86
C GLN A 161 -48.46 49.14 -20.35
N GLN A 162 -47.65 49.77 -19.49
CA GLN A 162 -47.91 51.13 -19.00
C GLN A 162 -47.81 52.16 -20.13
N LEU A 163 -46.79 52.04 -21.00
CA LEU A 163 -46.64 52.89 -22.19
C LEU A 163 -47.84 52.75 -23.12
N PHE A 164 -48.25 51.52 -23.47
CA PHE A 164 -49.46 51.30 -24.27
C PHE A 164 -50.72 51.86 -23.61
N GLY A 165 -50.86 51.74 -22.29
CA GLY A 165 -51.94 52.37 -21.54
C GLY A 165 -51.94 53.91 -21.70
N SER A 166 -50.77 54.54 -21.72
CA SER A 166 -50.65 55.99 -21.96
C SER A 166 -50.97 56.41 -23.41
N VAL A 167 -50.75 55.52 -24.38
CA VAL A 167 -51.17 55.71 -25.78
C VAL A 167 -52.69 55.57 -25.92
N ASN A 168 -53.29 54.55 -25.28
CA ASN A 168 -54.73 54.25 -25.39
C ASN A 168 -55.61 55.18 -24.54
N CYS A 169 -55.09 55.71 -23.43
CA CYS A 169 -55.83 56.65 -22.55
C CYS A 169 -55.67 58.12 -22.97
N LYS A 170 -54.86 58.43 -23.98
CA LYS A 170 -54.74 59.77 -24.56
C LYS A 170 -55.45 59.84 -25.89
N GLN A 171 -56.78 59.88 -25.81
CA GLN A 171 -57.57 60.38 -26.90
C GLN A 171 -58.45 61.54 -26.39
N ILE A 172 -58.17 62.72 -26.98
CA ILE A 172 -59.13 63.76 -27.41
C ILE A 172 -59.56 64.91 -26.47
N GLU A 173 -58.83 65.33 -25.42
CA GLU A 173 -59.24 66.57 -24.70
C GLU A 173 -58.24 67.70 -24.59
N THR A 174 -56.93 67.47 -24.73
CA THR A 174 -55.95 68.57 -24.73
C THR A 174 -54.96 68.38 -25.85
N MET A 175 -55.19 69.13 -26.92
CA MET A 175 -54.30 69.31 -28.06
C MET A 175 -53.11 70.19 -27.64
N ASP A 176 -52.34 69.72 -26.66
CA ASP A 176 -51.04 70.27 -26.31
C ASP A 176 -50.09 69.09 -26.07
N GLU A 177 -49.18 68.92 -27.04
CA GLU A 177 -47.96 68.12 -27.04
C GLU A 177 -47.82 67.03 -25.99
N THR A 178 -48.41 65.86 -26.23
CA THR A 178 -47.75 64.63 -25.77
C THR A 178 -47.55 63.70 -26.94
N LEU A 179 -46.46 63.97 -27.67
CA LEU A 179 -45.94 63.09 -28.70
C LEU A 179 -45.67 61.74 -28.04
N VAL A 180 -46.45 60.72 -28.40
CA VAL A 180 -46.15 59.35 -28.03
C VAL A 180 -44.87 58.97 -28.76
N ASP A 181 -43.82 58.68 -28.01
CA ASP A 181 -42.54 58.26 -28.54
C ASP A 181 -42.62 56.78 -28.96
N TYR A 182 -43.06 56.56 -30.20
CA TYR A 182 -43.15 55.22 -30.79
C TYR A 182 -41.76 54.58 -30.94
N ASP A 183 -40.70 55.36 -31.07
CA ASP A 183 -39.33 54.84 -31.15
C ASP A 183 -38.91 54.26 -29.80
N ALA A 184 -39.30 54.88 -28.68
CA ALA A 184 -39.09 54.32 -27.34
C ALA A 184 -39.88 53.02 -27.10
N ILE A 185 -41.12 52.93 -27.59
CA ILE A 185 -41.92 51.70 -27.52
C ILE A 185 -41.28 50.59 -28.35
N LEU A 186 -40.83 50.89 -29.57
CA LEU A 186 -40.16 49.93 -30.45
C LEU A 186 -38.85 49.43 -29.84
N ALA A 187 -38.02 50.33 -29.29
CA ALA A 187 -36.78 49.97 -28.62
C ALA A 187 -37.01 49.04 -27.40
N MET A 188 -38.09 49.23 -26.66
CA MET A 188 -38.45 48.36 -25.53
C MET A 188 -38.92 46.98 -25.99
N VAL A 189 -39.62 46.89 -27.13
CA VAL A 189 -39.98 45.61 -27.76
C VAL A 189 -38.74 44.86 -28.23
N ASP A 190 -37.81 45.53 -28.90
CA ASP A 190 -36.54 44.92 -29.36
C ASP A 190 -35.72 44.40 -28.16
N GLN A 191 -35.69 45.16 -27.06
CA GLN A 191 -35.01 44.73 -25.84
C GLN A 191 -35.68 43.49 -25.20
N LEU A 192 -37.02 43.42 -25.20
CA LEU A 192 -37.76 42.27 -24.69
C LEU A 192 -37.55 41.02 -25.55
N GLU A 193 -37.52 41.14 -26.88
CA GLU A 193 -37.17 40.04 -27.79
C GLU A 193 -35.76 39.49 -27.52
N GLY A 194 -34.81 40.38 -27.17
CA GLY A 194 -33.46 39.97 -26.79
C GLY A 194 -33.44 38.98 -25.61
N PHE A 195 -34.33 39.14 -24.63
CA PHE A 195 -34.44 38.22 -23.49
C PHE A 195 -35.15 36.91 -23.84
N VAL A 196 -35.98 36.87 -24.89
CA VAL A 196 -36.68 35.63 -25.33
C VAL A 196 -35.68 34.53 -25.70
N CYS A 197 -34.54 34.92 -26.28
CA CYS A 197 -33.46 34.00 -26.65
C CYS A 197 -32.70 33.41 -25.46
N GLU A 198 -32.86 33.96 -24.24
CA GLU A 198 -32.18 33.50 -23.02
C GLU A 198 -33.01 32.47 -22.22
N PHE A 199 -34.24 32.17 -22.66
CA PHE A 199 -35.15 31.24 -21.97
C PHE A 199 -34.95 29.78 -22.32
#